data_AF-A0A7R8VYJ7-F1
#
_entry.id   AF-A0A7R8VYJ7-F1
#
_cell.length_a   1.000
_cell.length_b   1.000
_cell.length_c   1.000
_cell.angle_alpha   90.00
_cell.angle_beta   90.00
_cell.angle_gamma   90.00
#
_symmetry.space_group_name_H-M   'P 1'
#
loop_
_entity.id
_entity.type
_entity.pdbx_description
1 polymer ?
#
loop_
_entity_poly.entity_id
_entity_poly.type
_entity_poly.pdbx_seq_one_letter_code
_entity_poly.pdbx_strand_id
1 'polypeptide(L)'
;SREVLLLRPDSGLFFPAAENLREIALKASSKDPRPSLTVVIDGSYVHSIDATMAKNLKLLVDDLKVNKRAIIYWNWEPGMEKCCRGVDDNLAGNFRRTNTIEEIFRGGTNE
;
A
#
# COMPACT_ATOMS: atom_id res chain seq x y z
N SER A 1 8.87 -2.80 -19.10
CA SER A 1 8.95 -1.99 -17.87
C SER A 1 7.87 -2.47 -16.91
N ARG A 2 8.13 -2.49 -15.60
CA ARG A 2 7.05 -2.58 -14.59
C ARG A 2 6.56 -1.16 -14.33
N GLU A 3 5.25 -0.96 -14.37
CA GLU A 3 4.62 0.35 -14.19
C GLU A 3 4.14 0.47 -12.73
N VAL A 4 4.46 1.60 -12.11
CA VAL A 4 4.26 1.81 -10.68
C VAL A 4 3.55 3.15 -10.45
N LEU A 5 2.49 3.12 -9.65
CA LEU A 5 1.88 4.33 -9.10
C LEU A 5 2.36 4.51 -7.67
N LEU A 6 3.24 5.48 -7.44
CA LEU A 6 3.74 5.83 -6.12
C LEU A 6 2.85 6.89 -5.47
N LEU A 7 2.32 6.59 -4.30
CA LEU A 7 1.56 7.50 -3.45
C LEU A 7 2.39 7.80 -2.19
N ARG A 8 2.58 9.09 -1.90
CA ARG A 8 3.27 9.60 -0.71
C ARG A 8 2.29 10.44 0.10
N PRO A 9 1.68 9.88 1.16
CA PRO A 9 0.89 10.66 2.08
C PRO A 9 1.79 11.63 2.84
N ASP A 10 1.33 12.87 3.02
CA ASP A 10 1.98 13.81 3.95
C ASP A 10 1.75 13.38 5.41
N SER A 11 2.55 13.93 6.32
CA SER A 11 2.60 13.51 7.73
C SER A 11 1.23 13.49 8.39
N GLY A 12 0.87 12.34 9.00
CA GLY A 12 -0.35 12.16 9.76
C GLY A 12 -1.55 11.71 8.91
N LEU A 13 -1.62 10.40 8.63
CA LEU A 13 -2.88 9.82 8.18
C LEU A 13 -3.81 9.72 9.40
N PHE A 14 -4.74 10.66 9.56
CA PHE A 14 -5.84 10.56 10.52
C PHE A 14 -7.05 9.87 9.88
N PHE A 15 -8.10 9.55 10.65
CA PHE A 15 -9.27 8.80 10.16
C PHE A 15 -9.84 9.30 8.79
N PRO A 16 -10.09 10.60 8.56
CA PRO A 16 -10.51 11.09 7.25
C PRO A 16 -9.46 10.90 6.16
N ALA A 17 -8.18 10.93 6.53
CA ALA A 17 -7.07 10.78 5.61
C ALA A 17 -6.89 9.32 5.14
N ALA A 18 -7.26 8.32 5.94
CA ALA A 18 -7.18 6.92 5.53
C ALA A 18 -8.25 6.55 4.49
N GLU A 19 -9.48 7.01 4.67
CA GLU A 19 -10.54 6.85 3.67
C GLU A 19 -10.22 7.66 2.40
N ASN A 20 -9.75 8.89 2.56
CA ASN A 20 -9.28 9.72 1.44
C ASN A 20 -8.10 9.06 0.69
N LEU A 21 -7.12 8.48 1.40
CA LEU A 21 -6.01 7.75 0.77
C LEU A 21 -6.53 6.58 -0.07
N ARG A 22 -7.51 5.83 0.44
CA ARG A 22 -8.16 4.75 -0.30
C ARG A 22 -8.84 5.29 -1.57
N GLU A 23 -9.64 6.34 -1.46
CA GLU A 23 -10.31 6.95 -2.62
C GLU A 23 -9.32 7.48 -3.67
N ILE A 24 -8.26 8.18 -3.24
CA ILE A 24 -7.20 8.68 -4.11
C ILE A 24 -6.50 7.52 -4.82
N ALA A 25 -6.14 6.46 -4.10
CA ALA A 25 -5.47 5.30 -4.67
C ALA A 25 -6.34 4.59 -5.72
N LEU A 26 -7.62 4.40 -5.44
CA LEU A 26 -8.57 3.81 -6.39
C LEU A 26 -8.80 4.69 -7.61
N LYS A 27 -8.98 6.00 -7.41
CA LYS A 27 -9.19 6.96 -8.50
C LYS A 27 -7.95 7.13 -9.38
N ALA A 28 -6.77 7.15 -8.78
CA ALA A 28 -5.52 7.27 -9.53
C ALA A 28 -5.21 5.98 -10.31
N SER A 29 -5.44 4.82 -9.69
CA SER A 29 -5.23 3.53 -10.37
C SER A 29 -6.28 3.22 -11.46
N SER A 30 -7.52 3.70 -11.32
CA SER A 30 -8.58 3.48 -12.33
C SER A 30 -8.40 4.32 -13.60
N LYS A 31 -7.73 5.48 -13.50
CA LYS A 31 -7.37 6.32 -14.66
C LYS A 31 -6.33 5.65 -15.55
N ASP A 32 -5.60 4.67 -15.03
CA ASP A 32 -4.59 3.95 -15.78
C ASP A 32 -5.23 2.70 -16.43
N PRO A 33 -5.30 2.61 -17.77
CA PRO A 33 -5.96 1.49 -18.46
C PRO A 33 -5.18 0.17 -18.33
N ARG A 34 -3.95 0.18 -17.82
CA ARG A 34 -3.07 -1.00 -17.82
C ARG A 34 -3.38 -1.90 -16.64
N PRO A 35 -3.63 -3.21 -16.85
CA PRO A 35 -4.01 -4.13 -15.78
C PRO A 35 -2.87 -4.47 -14.80
N SER A 36 -1.61 -4.28 -15.19
CA SER A 36 -0.42 -4.68 -14.42
C SER A 36 0.18 -3.58 -13.53
N LEU A 37 -0.52 -2.45 -13.33
CA LEU A 37 -0.05 -1.38 -12.46
C LEU A 37 0.05 -1.87 -11.01
N THR A 38 1.22 -1.67 -10.39
CA THR A 38 1.38 -1.86 -8.95
C THR A 38 1.23 -0.52 -8.23
N VAL A 39 0.34 -0.47 -7.24
CA VAL A 39 0.20 0.70 -6.36
C VAL A 39 1.22 0.56 -5.23
N VAL A 40 2.06 1.57 -5.04
CA VAL A 40 3.03 1.61 -3.93
C VAL A 40 2.67 2.78 -3.04
N ILE A 41 2.45 2.52 -1.74
CA ILE A 41 2.19 3.58 -0.75
C ILE A 41 3.40 3.70 0.16
N ASP A 42 4.12 4.81 0.02
CA ASP A 42 5.29 5.16 0.83
C ASP A 42 4.84 5.71 2.18
N GLY A 43 5.06 4.93 3.23
CA GLY A 43 4.67 5.21 4.60
C GLY A 43 5.72 5.98 5.40
N SER A 44 6.76 6.52 4.77
CA SER A 44 7.90 7.16 5.47
C SER A 44 7.50 8.32 6.40
N TYR A 45 6.33 8.94 6.17
CA TYR A 45 5.77 10.02 6.99
C TYR A 45 4.56 9.59 7.83
N VAL A 46 4.24 8.29 7.84
CA VAL A 46 3.15 7.75 8.65
C VAL A 46 3.79 7.21 9.93
N HIS A 47 3.52 7.86 11.06
CA HIS A 47 4.14 7.51 12.35
C HIS A 47 3.23 6.67 13.26
N SER A 48 1.93 6.66 13.01
CA SER A 48 0.98 5.83 13.75
C SER A 48 -0.24 5.52 12.91
N ILE A 49 -0.86 4.38 13.19
CA ILE A 49 -2.18 4.01 12.70
C ILE A 49 -3.01 3.43 13.84
N ASP A 50 -4.33 3.54 13.74
CA ASP A 50 -5.26 2.81 14.59
C ASP A 50 -5.92 1.64 13.84
N ALA A 51 -6.78 0.88 14.54
CA ALA A 51 -7.50 -0.24 13.96
C ALA A 51 -8.41 0.17 12.80
N THR A 52 -8.93 1.40 12.79
CA THR A 52 -9.82 1.90 11.74
C THR A 52 -9.06 2.18 10.45
N MET A 53 -7.85 2.72 10.58
CA MET A 53 -6.94 2.89 9.46
C MET A 53 -6.47 1.55 8.91
N ALA A 54 -6.09 0.61 9.77
CA ALA A 54 -5.68 -0.73 9.36
C ALA A 54 -6.80 -1.44 8.57
N LYS A 55 -8.07 -1.28 8.97
CA LYS A 55 -9.23 -1.74 8.20
C LYS A 55 -9.36 -1.07 6.83
N ASN A 56 -9.13 0.25 6.73
CA ASN A 56 -9.15 0.94 5.45
C ASN A 56 -8.04 0.46 4.50
N LEU A 57 -6.83 0.22 5.01
CA LEU A 57 -5.75 -0.38 4.25
C LEU A 57 -6.12 -1.79 3.76
N LYS A 58 -6.86 -2.56 4.57
CA LYS A 58 -7.38 -3.86 4.13
C LYS A 58 -8.39 -3.72 2.99
N LEU A 59 -9.36 -2.83 3.13
CA LEU A 59 -10.37 -2.60 2.10
C LEU A 59 -9.69 -2.19 0.78
N LEU A 60 -8.68 -1.31 0.84
CA LEU A 60 -7.92 -0.91 -0.34
C LEU A 60 -7.23 -2.10 -1.03
N VAL A 61 -6.65 -3.04 -0.27
CA VAL A 61 -6.08 -4.28 -0.84
C VAL A 61 -7.15 -5.07 -1.58
N ASP A 62 -8.33 -5.21 -0.99
CA ASP A 62 -9.43 -6.00 -1.58
C ASP A 62 -9.98 -5.33 -2.84
N ASP A 63 -10.18 -4.01 -2.82
CA ASP A 63 -10.63 -3.26 -3.98
C ASP A 63 -9.64 -3.38 -5.15
N LEU A 64 -8.34 -3.28 -4.89
CA LEU A 64 -7.31 -3.43 -5.92
C LEU A 64 -7.24 -4.87 -6.45
N LYS A 65 -7.41 -5.88 -5.58
CA LYS A 65 -7.49 -7.29 -5.98
C LYS A 65 -8.65 -7.55 -6.93
N VAL A 66 -9.84 -7.00 -6.66
CA VAL A 66 -11.01 -7.10 -7.57
C VAL A 66 -10.66 -6.52 -8.95
N ASN A 67 -9.86 -5.46 -8.99
CA ASN A 67 -9.38 -4.85 -10.21
C ASN A 67 -8.12 -5.50 -10.81
N LYS A 68 -7.68 -6.66 -10.29
CA LYS A 68 -6.47 -7.40 -10.68
C LYS A 68 -5.16 -6.60 -10.55
N ARG A 69 -5.11 -5.66 -9.60
CA ARG A 69 -3.95 -4.82 -9.32
C ARG A 69 -3.29 -5.24 -8.01
N ALA A 70 -1.97 -5.11 -7.96
CA ALA A 70 -1.18 -5.35 -6.76
C ALA A 70 -0.97 -4.06 -5.95
N ILE A 71 -0.77 -4.20 -4.65
CA ILE A 71 -0.42 -3.10 -3.75
C ILE A 71 0.76 -3.46 -2.87
N ILE A 72 1.62 -2.48 -2.59
CA ILE A 72 2.77 -2.59 -1.70
C ILE A 72 2.76 -1.42 -0.72
N TYR A 73 2.85 -1.73 0.57
CA TYR A 73 3.06 -0.76 1.63
C TYR A 73 4.58 -0.64 1.88
N TRP A 74 5.18 0.45 1.40
CA TRP A 74 6.63 0.63 1.39
C TRP A 74 7.10 1.58 2.50
N ASN A 75 8.18 1.25 3.21
CA ASN A 75 8.79 2.11 4.25
C ASN A 75 7.91 2.44 5.48
N TRP A 76 6.94 1.59 5.80
CA TRP A 76 6.13 1.75 7.02
C TRP A 76 6.90 1.26 8.25
N GLU A 77 6.64 1.85 9.42
CA GLU A 77 7.22 1.40 10.69
C GLU A 77 6.72 -0.01 11.09
N PRO A 78 7.56 -0.87 11.70
CA PRO A 78 7.17 -2.24 12.05
C PRO A 78 5.95 -2.34 12.97
N GLY A 79 5.72 -1.34 13.83
CA GLY A 79 4.55 -1.29 14.70
C GLY A 79 3.23 -1.20 13.91
N MET A 80 3.25 -0.59 12.74
CA MET A 80 2.08 -0.40 11.88
C MET A 80 1.74 -1.69 11.15
N GLU A 81 2.75 -2.39 10.65
CA GLU A 81 2.59 -3.73 10.10
C GLU A 81 1.98 -4.68 11.15
N LYS A 82 2.43 -4.60 12.41
CA LYS A 82 1.85 -5.38 13.52
C LYS A 82 0.39 -5.04 13.76
N CYS A 83 0.01 -3.76 13.69
CA CYS A 83 -1.39 -3.34 13.78
C CYS A 83 -2.23 -3.92 12.63
N CYS A 84 -1.72 -3.87 11.40
CA CYS A 84 -2.37 -4.46 10.23
C CYS A 84 -2.53 -5.98 10.33
N ARG A 85 -1.54 -6.70 10.87
CA ARG A 85 -1.66 -8.16 11.16
C ARG A 85 -2.81 -8.47 12.10
N GLY A 86 -3.04 -7.62 13.10
CA GLY A 86 -4.19 -7.74 14.00
C GLY A 86 -5.56 -7.60 13.31
N VAL A 87 -5.60 -7.07 12.08
CA VAL A 87 -6.83 -6.99 11.25
C VAL A 87 -6.91 -8.14 10.26
N ASP A 88 -5.83 -8.44 9.53
CA ASP A 88 -5.71 -9.61 8.65
C ASP A 88 -4.22 -9.97 8.47
N ASP A 89 -3.82 -11.19 8.80
CA ASP A 89 -2.45 -11.67 8.64
C ASP A 89 -1.93 -11.57 7.20
N ASN A 90 -2.83 -11.65 6.20
CA ASN A 90 -2.47 -11.52 4.79
C ASN A 90 -2.05 -10.10 4.40
N LEU A 91 -2.33 -9.08 5.22
CA LEU A 91 -1.84 -7.72 4.98
C LEU A 91 -0.32 -7.64 5.06
N ALA A 92 0.30 -8.37 6.00
CA ALA A 92 1.73 -8.33 6.23
C ALA A 92 2.54 -8.68 4.97
N GLY A 93 2.00 -9.58 4.14
CA GLY A 93 2.60 -9.97 2.87
C GLY A 93 2.78 -8.83 1.87
N ASN A 94 2.12 -7.68 2.06
CA ASN A 94 2.22 -6.50 1.20
C ASN A 94 3.24 -5.47 1.71
N PHE A 95 3.77 -5.61 2.92
CA PHE A 95 4.75 -4.66 3.48
C PHE A 95 6.16 -4.95 2.95
N ARG A 96 6.86 -3.90 2.52
CA ARG A 96 8.24 -3.97 2.06
C ARG A 96 9.05 -2.82 2.66
N ARG A 97 10.30 -3.10 3.00
CA ARG A 97 11.27 -2.08 3.41
C ARG A 97 12.54 -2.30 2.61
N THR A 98 12.93 -1.31 1.84
CA THR A 98 14.08 -1.33 0.93
C THR A 98 14.66 0.08 0.87
N ASN A 99 15.89 0.24 0.38
CA ASN A 99 16.51 1.56 0.27
C ASN A 99 15.93 2.35 -0.92
N THR A 100 15.57 1.64 -2.00
CA THR A 100 14.97 2.26 -3.19
C THR A 100 13.71 1.51 -3.62
N ILE A 101 12.89 2.17 -4.44
CA ILE A 101 11.64 1.58 -4.97
C ILE A 101 11.94 0.46 -5.97
N GLU A 102 13.05 0.54 -6.71
CA GLU A 102 13.49 -0.46 -7.68
C GLU A 102 13.81 -1.79 -7.01
N GLU A 103 14.38 -1.75 -5.80
CA GLU A 103 14.71 -2.95 -5.01
C GLU A 103 13.47 -3.79 -4.68
N ILE A 104 12.29 -3.15 -4.53
CA ILE A 104 11.01 -3.85 -4.33
C ILE A 104 10.75 -4.86 -5.47
N PHE A 105 11.17 -4.52 -6.68
CA PHE A 105 10.87 -5.29 -7.88
C PHE A 105 12.01 -6.21 -8.33
N ARG A 106 13.20 -6.10 -7.71
CA ARG A 106 14.39 -6.90 -8.05
C ARG A 106 14.34 -8.35 -7.55
N GLY A 107 13.52 -8.66 -6.55
CA GLY A 107 13.42 -10.00 -5.95
C GLY A 107 12.48 -11.00 -6.66
N GLY A 108 12.49 -11.04 -7.99
CA GLY A 108 11.55 -11.85 -8.80
C GLY A 108 12.22 -12.69 -9.89
N THR A 109 13.47 -13.07 -9.70
CA THR A 109 14.13 -14.14 -10.48
C THR A 109 14.58 -15.19 -9.48
N ASN A 110 13.75 -16.20 -9.27
CA ASN A 110 14.22 -17.54 -8.99
C ASN A 110 13.47 -18.45 -9.96
N GLU A 111 14.28 -19.27 -10.63
CA GLU A 111 13.95 -20.33 -11.57
C GLU A 111 12.94 -21.35 -11.03
#